data_AF-A0A084SHK9-F1
#
_entry.id   AF-A0A084SHK9-F1
#
_cell.length_a   1.000
_cell.length_b   1.000
_cell.length_c   1.000
_cell.angle_alpha   90.00
_cell.angle_beta   90.00
_cell.angle_gamma   90.00
#
_symmetry.space_group_name_H-M   'P 1'
#
loop_
_entity.id
_entity.type
_entity.pdbx_description
1 polymer ?
#
loop_
_entity_poly.entity_id
_entity_poly.type
_entity_poly.pdbx_seq_one_letter_code
_entity_poly.pdbx_strand_id
1 'polypeptide(L)'
;MMGFGRRGNLRRDWILGALQEHLQFRARVAEHYREELYNRISDIERVSDRLDRIDPHEPDDKRPRQGGREPVDLPHERWVENRRHAANWWEDRLRLWAQQVDLYIEFLNTRTDRIRDLRETHREEIERKLLNTRATRSRVLRESNRGEVERKTSKAATPDGDE
;
A
#
# COMPACT_ATOMS: atom_id res chain seq x y z
N MET A 1 37.99 9.38 9.45
CA MET A 1 36.52 9.65 9.55
C MET A 1 35.79 8.93 8.41
N MET A 2 35.31 7.69 8.59
CA MET A 2 34.59 6.96 7.52
C MET A 2 33.51 5.99 8.06
N GLY A 3 32.52 6.51 8.81
CA GLY A 3 31.43 5.69 9.36
C GLY A 3 30.00 6.12 9.02
N PHE A 4 29.80 7.33 8.49
CA PHE A 4 28.46 7.95 8.45
C PHE A 4 27.62 7.63 7.19
N GLY A 5 28.24 7.27 6.05
CA GLY A 5 27.50 7.04 4.80
C GLY A 5 26.72 5.74 4.72
N ARG A 6 27.22 4.64 5.32
CA ARG A 6 26.54 3.32 5.28
C ARG A 6 25.32 3.24 6.20
N ARG A 7 25.38 3.87 7.39
CA ARG A 7 24.27 3.85 8.36
C ARG A 7 23.05 4.62 7.86
N GLY A 8 23.25 5.73 7.15
CA GLY A 8 22.17 6.52 6.56
C GLY A 8 21.37 5.76 5.51
N ASN A 9 22.05 5.01 4.63
CA ASN A 9 21.40 4.25 3.57
C ASN A 9 20.65 3.01 4.09
N LEU A 10 21.22 2.29 5.06
CA LEU A 10 20.55 1.14 5.70
C LEU A 10 19.28 1.55 6.46
N ARG A 11 19.32 2.69 7.17
CA ARG A 11 18.13 3.22 7.86
C ARG A 11 17.03 3.58 6.87
N ARG A 12 17.38 4.18 5.72
CA ARG A 12 16.40 4.56 4.70
C ARG A 12 15.75 3.35 4.04
N ASP A 13 16.50 2.33 3.66
CA ASP A 13 15.92 1.10 3.09
C ASP A 13 15.02 0.38 4.10
N TRP A 14 15.43 0.30 5.37
CA TRP A 14 14.57 -0.26 6.43
C TRP A 14 13.26 0.50 6.59
N ILE A 15 13.29 1.85 6.59
CA ILE A 15 12.07 2.68 6.65
C ILE A 15 11.18 2.45 5.44
N LEU A 16 11.75 2.42 4.23
CA LEU A 16 10.98 2.20 3.00
C LEU A 16 10.38 0.79 2.97
N GLY A 17 11.12 -0.22 3.45
CA GLY A 17 10.62 -1.59 3.61
C GLY A 17 9.43 -1.66 4.56
N ALA A 18 9.56 -1.09 5.77
CA ALA A 18 8.48 -1.06 6.75
C ALA A 18 7.23 -0.32 6.23
N LEU A 19 7.42 0.77 5.47
CA LEU A 19 6.31 1.51 4.87
C LEU A 19 5.63 0.69 3.76
N GLN A 20 6.39 -0.03 2.94
CA GLN A 20 5.87 -0.93 1.91
C GLN A 20 5.02 -2.06 2.52
N GLU A 21 5.54 -2.73 3.55
CA GLU A 21 4.82 -3.80 4.25
C GLU A 21 3.51 -3.30 4.89
N HIS A 22 3.56 -2.11 5.50
CA HIS A 22 2.37 -1.50 6.11
C HIS A 22 1.29 -1.15 5.08
N LEU A 23 1.67 -0.61 3.92
CA LEU A 23 0.71 -0.32 2.85
C LEU A 23 0.10 -1.60 2.25
N GLN A 24 0.91 -2.63 2.03
CA GLN A 24 0.42 -3.94 1.59
C GLN A 24 -0.54 -4.58 2.59
N PHE A 25 -0.24 -4.47 3.90
CA PHE A 25 -1.16 -4.92 4.93
C PHE A 25 -2.49 -4.17 4.87
N ARG A 26 -2.46 -2.84 4.75
CA ARG A 26 -3.69 -2.04 4.61
C ARG A 26 -4.47 -2.37 3.34
N ALA A 27 -3.80 -2.68 2.24
CA ALA A 27 -4.46 -3.07 0.99
C ALA A 27 -5.24 -4.38 1.19
N ARG A 28 -4.63 -5.41 1.81
CA ARG A 28 -5.31 -6.66 2.15
C ARG A 28 -6.52 -6.48 3.07
N VAL A 29 -6.40 -5.61 4.07
CA VAL A 29 -7.51 -5.29 4.98
C VAL A 29 -8.65 -4.59 4.22
N ALA A 30 -8.32 -3.66 3.33
CA ALA A 30 -9.32 -2.99 2.50
C ALA A 30 -10.01 -3.95 1.52
N GLU A 31 -9.28 -4.90 0.93
CA GLU A 31 -9.84 -5.97 0.09
C GLU A 31 -10.87 -6.82 0.86
N HIS A 32 -10.57 -7.18 2.11
CA HIS A 32 -11.52 -7.90 2.95
C HIS A 32 -12.81 -7.09 3.19
N TYR A 33 -12.71 -5.80 3.53
CA TYR A 33 -13.90 -4.97 3.71
C TYR A 33 -14.69 -4.77 2.41
N ARG A 34 -14.01 -4.71 1.27
CA ARG A 34 -14.65 -4.66 -0.03
C ARG A 34 -15.54 -5.89 -0.26
N GLU A 35 -15.01 -7.08 -0.02
CA GLU A 35 -15.77 -8.33 -0.15
C GLU A 35 -16.98 -8.34 0.78
N GLU A 36 -16.84 -7.90 2.03
CA GLU A 36 -17.99 -7.76 2.95
C GLU A 36 -19.05 -6.79 2.41
N LEU A 37 -18.65 -5.66 1.83
CA LEU A 37 -19.58 -4.68 1.29
C LEU A 37 -20.36 -5.25 0.10
N TYR A 38 -19.70 -5.95 -0.83
CA TYR A 38 -20.38 -6.57 -1.96
C TYR A 38 -21.33 -7.70 -1.53
N ASN A 39 -20.96 -8.47 -0.51
CA ASN A 39 -21.87 -9.46 0.08
C ASN A 39 -23.12 -8.79 0.68
N ARG A 40 -22.95 -7.69 1.43
CA ARG A 40 -24.08 -6.92 1.98
C ARG A 40 -24.94 -6.28 0.89
N ILE A 41 -24.35 -5.80 -0.21
CA ILE A 41 -25.12 -5.30 -1.38
C ILE A 41 -26.01 -6.43 -1.93
N SER A 42 -25.46 -7.62 -2.15
CA SER A 42 -26.25 -8.77 -2.64
C SER A 42 -27.38 -9.16 -1.68
N ASP A 43 -27.16 -9.09 -0.37
CA ASP A 43 -28.21 -9.36 0.60
C ASP A 43 -29.35 -8.33 0.53
N ILE A 44 -29.02 -7.04 0.32
CA ILE A 44 -30.04 -6.00 0.12
C ILE A 44 -30.79 -6.20 -1.20
N GLU A 45 -30.10 -6.52 -2.29
CA GLU A 45 -30.74 -6.81 -3.58
C GLU A 45 -31.77 -7.94 -3.45
N ARG A 46 -31.47 -9.02 -2.72
CA ARG A 46 -32.44 -10.08 -2.43
C ARG A 46 -33.65 -9.61 -1.61
N VAL A 47 -33.45 -8.68 -0.68
CA VAL A 47 -34.55 -8.08 0.10
C VAL A 47 -35.41 -7.20 -0.79
N SER A 48 -34.81 -6.37 -1.65
CA SER A 48 -35.52 -5.55 -2.64
C SER A 48 -36.36 -6.42 -3.58
N ASP A 49 -35.77 -7.48 -4.15
CA ASP A 49 -36.48 -8.46 -4.98
C ASP A 49 -37.68 -9.10 -4.27
N ARG A 50 -37.55 -9.35 -2.96
CA ARG A 50 -38.64 -9.90 -2.16
C ARG A 50 -39.74 -8.87 -1.91
N LEU A 51 -39.39 -7.62 -1.65
CA LEU A 51 -40.35 -6.52 -1.44
C LEU A 51 -41.15 -6.21 -2.71
N ASP A 52 -40.56 -6.38 -3.88
CA ASP A 52 -41.23 -6.16 -5.17
C ASP A 52 -42.29 -7.22 -5.49
N ARG A 53 -42.23 -8.38 -4.83
CA ARG A 53 -43.22 -9.46 -4.95
C ARG A 53 -44.37 -9.34 -3.95
N ILE A 54 -44.30 -8.43 -2.98
CA ILE A 54 -45.37 -8.19 -2.00
C ILE A 54 -46.44 -7.32 -2.66
N ASP A 55 -47.70 -7.76 -2.57
CA ASP A 55 -48.86 -6.95 -2.98
C ASP A 55 -49.08 -5.81 -1.99
N PRO A 56 -48.91 -4.54 -2.40
CA PRO A 56 -49.07 -3.39 -1.52
C PRO A 56 -50.52 -3.18 -1.04
N HIS A 57 -51.51 -3.86 -1.63
CA HIS A 57 -52.92 -3.76 -1.27
C HIS A 57 -53.43 -4.96 -0.45
N GLU A 58 -52.54 -5.85 0.01
CA GLU A 58 -52.92 -6.92 0.92
C GLU A 58 -53.56 -6.34 2.20
N PRO A 59 -54.74 -6.84 2.64
CA PRO A 59 -55.39 -6.35 3.85
C PRO A 59 -54.49 -6.56 5.07
N ASP A 60 -54.60 -5.66 6.05
CA ASP A 60 -53.68 -5.52 7.20
C ASP A 60 -53.65 -6.70 8.22
N ASP A 61 -54.13 -7.89 7.84
CA ASP A 61 -54.50 -8.93 8.79
C ASP A 61 -53.30 -9.58 9.51
N LYS A 62 -53.31 -9.44 10.84
CA LYS A 62 -52.53 -10.15 11.88
C LYS A 62 -51.03 -10.33 11.62
N ARG A 63 -50.29 -9.22 11.61
CA ARG A 63 -48.82 -9.27 11.65
C ARG A 63 -48.31 -9.82 12.99
N PRO A 64 -47.33 -10.74 13.02
CA PRO A 64 -46.66 -11.13 14.25
C PRO A 64 -45.94 -9.92 14.84
N ARG A 65 -46.34 -9.54 16.06
CA ARG A 65 -45.73 -8.44 16.82
C ARG A 65 -44.29 -8.80 17.20
N GLN A 66 -43.32 -8.45 16.37
CA GLN A 66 -41.90 -8.55 16.75
C GLN A 66 -41.51 -7.33 17.60
N GLY A 67 -41.15 -7.58 18.87
CA GLY A 67 -40.25 -6.66 19.60
C GLY A 67 -40.85 -5.73 20.65
N GLY A 68 -42.03 -6.01 21.23
CA GLY A 68 -42.48 -5.41 22.50
C GLY A 68 -42.69 -3.89 22.54
N ARG A 69 -42.46 -3.17 21.44
CA ARG A 69 -42.90 -1.79 21.24
C ARG A 69 -44.19 -1.81 20.43
N GLU A 70 -45.19 -1.04 20.84
CA GLU A 70 -46.39 -0.84 20.02
C GLU A 70 -45.96 -0.31 18.64
N PRO A 71 -46.22 -1.04 17.55
CA PRO A 71 -45.90 -0.55 16.21
C PRO A 71 -46.75 0.67 15.90
N VAL A 72 -46.16 1.65 15.20
CA VAL A 72 -46.95 2.68 14.53
C VAL A 72 -47.77 1.95 13.46
N ASP A 73 -49.10 1.93 13.61
CA ASP A 73 -50.02 1.35 12.63
C ASP A 73 -49.99 2.18 11.35
N LEU A 74 -49.05 1.85 10.47
CA LEU A 74 -49.00 2.35 9.10
C LEU A 74 -49.80 1.40 8.20
N PRO A 75 -50.67 1.93 7.31
CA PRO A 75 -51.31 1.14 6.26
C PRO A 75 -50.27 0.28 5.53
N HIS A 76 -50.63 -0.96 5.18
CA HIS A 76 -49.74 -1.95 4.53
C HIS A 76 -48.93 -1.35 3.38
N GLU A 77 -49.59 -0.65 2.47
CA GLU A 77 -48.99 0.04 1.32
C GLU A 77 -47.83 0.96 1.73
N ARG A 78 -48.06 1.85 2.71
CA ARG A 78 -47.03 2.78 3.20
C ARG A 78 -45.88 2.05 3.90
N TRP A 79 -46.15 0.93 4.55
CA TRP A 79 -45.10 0.11 5.14
C TRP A 79 -44.21 -0.50 4.05
N VAL A 80 -44.81 -1.09 3.01
CA VAL A 80 -44.07 -1.67 1.87
C VAL A 80 -43.24 -0.59 1.16
N GLU A 81 -43.84 0.57 0.88
CA GLU A 81 -43.17 1.71 0.25
C GLU A 81 -41.97 2.21 1.08
N ASN A 82 -42.14 2.39 2.39
CA ASN A 82 -41.05 2.77 3.29
C ASN A 82 -39.91 1.74 3.29
N ARG A 83 -40.23 0.45 3.22
CA ARG A 83 -39.23 -0.62 3.15
C ARG A 83 -38.46 -0.58 1.83
N ARG A 84 -39.15 -0.35 0.70
CA ARG A 84 -38.51 -0.16 -0.61
C ARG A 84 -37.57 1.04 -0.61
N HIS A 85 -38.02 2.19 -0.12
CA HIS A 85 -37.16 3.37 0.00
C HIS A 85 -35.94 3.14 0.89
N ALA A 86 -36.12 2.46 2.04
CA ALA A 86 -35.02 2.14 2.93
C ALA A 86 -34.02 1.18 2.28
N ALA A 87 -34.48 0.16 1.55
CA ALA A 87 -33.63 -0.78 0.83
C ALA A 87 -32.80 -0.06 -0.24
N ASN A 88 -33.43 0.74 -1.09
CA ASN A 88 -32.76 1.53 -2.13
C ASN A 88 -31.74 2.51 -1.53
N TRP A 89 -32.11 3.21 -0.46
CA TRP A 89 -31.21 4.15 0.22
C TRP A 89 -29.96 3.45 0.76
N TRP A 90 -30.10 2.27 1.37
CA TRP A 90 -28.97 1.50 1.86
C TRP A 90 -28.14 0.92 0.72
N GLU A 91 -28.77 0.43 -0.35
CA GLU A 91 -28.08 -0.06 -1.53
C GLU A 91 -27.16 1.01 -2.14
N ASP A 92 -27.68 2.21 -2.38
CA ASP A 92 -26.93 3.34 -2.91
C ASP A 92 -25.72 3.69 -2.03
N ARG A 93 -25.91 3.67 -0.71
CA ARG A 93 -24.84 3.95 0.27
C ARG A 93 -23.77 2.86 0.27
N LEU A 94 -24.17 1.59 0.27
CA LEU A 94 -23.22 0.49 0.23
C LEU A 94 -22.43 0.48 -1.07
N ARG A 95 -23.07 0.74 -2.22
CA ARG A 95 -22.40 0.88 -3.52
C ARG A 95 -21.38 2.02 -3.50
N LEU A 96 -21.74 3.19 -2.95
CA LEU A 96 -20.81 4.32 -2.80
C LEU A 96 -19.61 3.96 -1.91
N TRP A 97 -19.83 3.29 -0.78
CA TRP A 97 -18.73 2.86 0.09
C TRP A 97 -17.85 1.80 -0.57
N ALA A 98 -18.43 0.85 -1.31
CA ALA A 98 -17.66 -0.14 -2.07
C ALA A 98 -16.73 0.55 -3.09
N GLN A 99 -17.25 1.52 -3.84
CA GLN A 99 -16.45 2.33 -4.76
C GLN A 99 -15.32 3.10 -4.06
N GLN A 100 -15.60 3.69 -2.88
CA GLN A 100 -14.57 4.37 -2.09
C GLN A 100 -13.46 3.42 -1.61
N VAL A 101 -13.83 2.20 -1.24
CA VAL A 101 -12.86 1.17 -0.85
C VAL A 101 -12.03 0.72 -2.06
N ASP A 102 -12.64 0.54 -3.23
CA ASP A 102 -11.93 0.23 -4.48
C ASP A 102 -10.88 1.30 -4.82
N LEU A 103 -11.26 2.58 -4.78
CA LEU A 103 -10.34 3.70 -4.99
C LEU A 103 -9.22 3.75 -3.94
N TYR A 104 -9.54 3.41 -2.69
CA TYR A 104 -8.54 3.37 -1.62
C TYR A 104 -7.54 2.21 -1.80
N ILE A 105 -7.99 1.04 -2.24
CA ILE A 105 -7.10 -0.09 -2.59
C ILE A 105 -6.17 0.31 -3.73
N GLU A 106 -6.69 0.91 -4.80
CA GLU A 106 -5.89 1.40 -5.93
C GLU A 106 -4.82 2.41 -5.46
N PHE A 107 -5.22 3.35 -4.61
CA PHE A 107 -4.30 4.30 -4.00
C PHE A 107 -3.18 3.61 -3.20
N LEU A 108 -3.52 2.64 -2.35
CA LEU A 108 -2.54 1.90 -1.53
C LEU A 108 -1.56 1.12 -2.40
N ASN A 109 -2.03 0.47 -3.46
CA ASN A 109 -1.20 -0.28 -4.39
C ASN A 109 -0.26 0.66 -5.16
N THR A 110 -0.79 1.77 -5.68
CA THR A 110 0.02 2.81 -6.35
C THR A 110 1.13 3.35 -5.44
N ARG A 111 0.83 3.57 -4.15
CA ARG A 111 1.84 4.02 -3.17
C ARG A 111 2.87 2.96 -2.85
N THR A 112 2.45 1.70 -2.77
CA THR A 112 3.33 0.56 -2.57
C THR A 112 4.32 0.43 -3.73
N ASP A 113 3.84 0.52 -4.97
CA ASP A 113 4.66 0.47 -6.17
C ASP A 113 5.66 1.63 -6.22
N ARG A 114 5.21 2.85 -5.93
CA ARG A 114 6.11 4.02 -5.86
C ARG A 114 7.23 3.85 -4.83
N ILE A 115 6.96 3.22 -3.69
CA ILE A 115 7.99 2.93 -2.69
C ILE A 115 8.96 1.88 -3.20
N ARG A 116 8.46 0.83 -3.86
CA ARG A 116 9.31 -0.18 -4.50
C ARG A 116 10.26 0.46 -5.52
N ASP A 117 9.77 1.35 -6.38
CA ASP A 117 10.58 2.03 -7.38
C ASP A 117 11.63 2.96 -6.74
N LEU A 118 11.26 3.64 -5.65
CA LEU A 118 12.21 4.42 -4.85
C LEU A 118 13.29 3.54 -4.23
N ARG A 119 12.96 2.35 -3.74
CA ARG A 119 13.95 1.40 -3.20
C ARG A 119 14.91 0.93 -4.29
N GLU A 120 14.41 0.63 -5.48
CA GLU A 120 15.25 0.20 -6.61
C GLU A 120 16.21 1.31 -7.05
N THR A 121 15.70 2.53 -7.24
CA THR A 121 16.52 3.71 -7.56
C THR A 121 17.63 3.92 -6.52
N HIS A 122 17.27 3.76 -5.24
CA HIS A 122 18.21 3.86 -4.12
C HIS A 122 19.29 2.78 -4.16
N ARG A 123 18.90 1.55 -4.50
CA ARG A 123 19.82 0.43 -4.64
C ARG A 123 20.82 0.69 -5.76
N GLU A 124 20.35 1.09 -6.93
CA GLU A 124 21.20 1.43 -8.08
C GLU A 124 22.19 2.56 -7.74
N GLU A 125 21.75 3.59 -7.01
CA GLU A 125 22.61 4.69 -6.57
C GLU A 125 23.74 4.20 -5.64
N ILE A 126 23.41 3.31 -4.69
CA ILE A 126 24.38 2.70 -3.79
C ILE A 126 25.38 1.86 -4.57
N GLU A 127 24.91 1.00 -5.48
CA GLU A 127 25.77 0.16 -6.32
C GLU A 127 26.72 1.00 -7.17
N ARG A 128 26.23 2.08 -7.79
CA ARG A 128 27.05 3.04 -8.55
C ARG A 128 28.11 3.71 -7.68
N LYS A 129 27.75 4.17 -6.47
CA LYS A 129 28.71 4.78 -5.52
C LYS A 129 29.77 3.79 -5.07
N LEU A 130 29.40 2.53 -4.84
CA LEU A 130 30.35 1.47 -4.46
C LEU A 130 31.32 1.16 -5.60
N LEU A 131 30.84 1.05 -6.84
CA LEU A 131 31.69 0.85 -8.02
C LEU A 131 32.70 2.00 -8.19
N ASN A 132 32.25 3.26 -8.12
CA ASN A 132 33.12 4.42 -8.20
C ASN A 132 34.15 4.45 -7.06
N THR A 133 33.73 4.15 -5.84
CA THR A 133 34.64 4.11 -4.68
C THR A 133 35.72 3.04 -4.85
N ARG A 134 35.36 1.85 -5.37
CA ARG A 134 36.31 0.78 -5.69
C ARG A 134 37.27 1.18 -6.80
N ALA A 135 36.79 1.81 -7.87
CA ALA A 135 37.60 2.30 -8.98
C ALA A 135 38.61 3.36 -8.52
N THR A 136 38.16 4.37 -7.76
CA THR A 136 39.04 5.40 -7.19
C THR A 136 40.09 4.80 -6.26
N ARG A 137 39.71 3.88 -5.37
CA ARG A 137 40.66 3.22 -4.47
C ARG A 137 41.70 2.38 -5.22
N SER A 138 41.28 1.64 -6.25
CA SER A 138 42.19 0.87 -7.12
C SER A 138 43.17 1.78 -7.85
N ARG A 139 42.71 2.94 -8.34
CA ARG A 139 43.57 3.93 -9.02
C ARG A 139 44.60 4.53 -8.06
N VAL A 140 44.17 5.00 -6.89
CA VAL A 140 45.06 5.58 -5.88
C VAL A 140 46.11 4.56 -5.41
N LEU A 141 45.74 3.29 -5.22
CA LEU A 141 46.69 2.23 -4.88
C LEU A 141 47.70 2.00 -6.01
N ARG A 142 47.26 1.99 -7.27
CA ARG A 142 48.17 1.87 -8.43
C ARG A 142 49.14 3.05 -8.54
N GLU A 143 48.65 4.28 -8.37
CA GLU A 143 49.48 5.50 -8.38
C GLU A 143 50.48 5.50 -7.21
N SER A 144 50.06 5.08 -6.01
CA SER A 144 50.94 4.96 -4.84
C SER A 144 52.03 3.91 -5.06
N ASN A 145 51.68 2.71 -5.53
CA ASN A 145 52.64 1.66 -5.81
C ASN A 145 53.64 2.08 -6.88
N ARG A 146 53.18 2.80 -7.92
CA ARG A 146 54.05 3.36 -8.96
C ARG A 146 55.06 4.36 -8.38
N GLY A 147 54.61 5.32 -7.57
CA GLY A 147 55.49 6.30 -6.94
C GLY A 147 56.44 5.69 -5.89
N GLU A 148 56.11 4.53 -5.31
CA GLU A 148 57.03 3.77 -4.45
C GLU A 148 58.09 3.04 -5.27
N VAL A 149 57.71 2.42 -6.38
CA VAL A 149 58.65 1.77 -7.31
C VAL A 149 59.61 2.80 -7.90
N GLU A 150 59.10 3.94 -8.41
CA GLU A 150 59.93 5.03 -8.95
C GLU A 150 60.93 5.56 -7.92
N ARG A 151 60.51 5.72 -6.65
CA ARG A 151 61.42 6.11 -5.55
C ARG A 151 62.49 5.06 -5.24
N LYS A 152 62.14 3.77 -5.27
CA LYS A 152 63.10 2.67 -5.05
C LYS A 152 64.10 2.58 -6.21
N THR A 153 63.65 2.74 -7.46
CA THR A 153 64.54 2.74 -8.63
C THR A 153 65.44 3.97 -8.67
N SER A 154 64.95 5.15 -8.28
CA SER A 154 65.78 6.37 -8.23
C SER A 154 66.81 6.35 -7.09
N LYS A 155 66.53 5.70 -5.95
CA LYS A 155 67.52 5.50 -4.88
C LYS A 155 68.57 4.44 -5.18
N ALA A 156 68.30 3.51 -6.10
CA ALA A 156 69.27 2.50 -6.53
C ALA A 156 70.22 2.99 -7.64
N ALA A 157 69.98 4.18 -8.22
CA ALA A 157 70.75 4.71 -9.34
C ALA A 157 72.06 5.43 -8.96
N THR A 158 72.39 5.58 -7.68
CA THR A 158 73.72 5.99 -7.21
C THR A 158 73.89 5.53 -5.76
N PRO A 159 74.72 4.50 -5.54
CA PRO A 159 75.96 4.73 -4.82
C PRO A 159 77.09 3.89 -5.42
N ASP A 160 77.79 4.43 -6.42
CA ASP A 160 79.17 4.04 -6.72
C ASP A 160 79.76 5.08 -7.69
N GLY A 161 80.88 5.68 -7.28
CA GLY A 161 81.72 6.51 -8.14
C GLY A 161 82.32 7.73 -7.45
N ASP A 162 83.48 7.51 -6.82
CA ASP A 162 84.53 8.48 -6.46
C ASP A 162 84.34 9.40 -5.24
N GLU A 163 84.83 8.93 -4.10
CA GLU A 163 85.98 9.52 -3.38
C GLU A 163 86.71 8.46 -2.53
#